data_AF-A0A182GU16-F1
#
_entry.id   AF-A0A182GU16-F1
#
_cell.length_a   1.000
_cell.length_b   1.000
_cell.length_c   1.000
_cell.angle_alpha   90.00
_cell.angle_beta   90.00
_cell.angle_gamma   90.00
#
_symmetry.space_group_name_H-M   'P 1'
#
loop_
_entity.id
_entity.type
_entity.pdbx_description
1 polymer ?
#
loop_
_entity_poly.entity_id
_entity_poly.type
_entity_poly.pdbx_seq_one_letter_code
_entity_poly.pdbx_strand_id
1 'polypeptide(L)'
;MDDENALLLERATGLIKCCKLPRLTHSIDEAQLKPDTFRGFLAILDETLPKVFDLLAQYENQLLGYDEFNRDNLEFQVNLVLVAAEQLQLLGEIYDFQTENVAYRGRLVELYQNGQLERILTKEGNGSERLLKRIWEHFQTVLQGKEWMYHPGDVVGFIWICEFLYGNMAEKPSELPQSVASFVLSIGISLVEYHDPDYEILGLRLFNVLLNERHRPMIKTSNIHEVVFQNSFRLSAKAKSERFLRELWACIFQYVKMTATNQTEISEWSKLDDVVEALLEALTFESNLALSSMLLLYLLKVLSLDLRNFLIDDLDDVQAVDSRCHLYEPVLEQLRKYCALEFRNRRFYRWHKRLVAMLPFELEKACGGTRECGKYMHGVNLLFVLAVFPIEPEAVGFLPDKQSALLDFMIAFKRHMRDQYGRIQSLTGKCDFLHSLKASVSCDKSITVFCRSVAQHYFPPDRQDFWNVVGTAVDGSEEGSYQEDRIFYECLKELQTRLQ
;
A
#
# COMPACT_ATOMS: atom_id res chain seq x y z
N MET A 1 -20.71 37.17 34.04
CA MET A 1 -20.55 35.81 33.49
C MET A 1 -19.44 35.75 32.43
N ASP A 2 -18.89 36.90 31.98
CA ASP A 2 -17.92 36.93 30.87
C ASP A 2 -16.45 36.83 31.29
N ASP A 3 -16.05 37.33 32.48
CA ASP A 3 -14.63 37.31 32.92
C ASP A 3 -14.11 35.91 33.26
N GLU A 4 -14.94 35.05 33.87
CA GLU A 4 -14.53 33.69 34.25
C GLU A 4 -14.33 32.79 33.03
N ASN A 5 -15.20 32.93 32.01
CA ASN A 5 -15.05 32.25 30.73
C ASN A 5 -13.83 32.76 29.94
N ALA A 6 -13.54 34.06 29.98
CA ALA A 6 -12.35 34.63 29.35
C ALA A 6 -11.06 34.11 30.00
N LEU A 7 -11.01 34.07 31.34
CA LEU A 7 -9.88 33.52 32.09
C LEU A 7 -9.69 32.01 31.85
N LEU A 8 -10.79 31.26 31.76
CA LEU A 8 -10.76 29.83 31.40
C LEU A 8 -10.17 29.64 30.00
N LEU A 9 -10.62 30.43 29.02
CA LEU A 9 -10.14 30.36 27.64
C LEU A 9 -8.67 30.74 27.53
N GLU A 10 -8.25 31.82 28.18
CA GLU A 10 -6.86 32.26 28.21
C GLU A 10 -5.97 31.17 28.81
N ARG A 11 -6.39 30.59 29.94
CA ARG A 11 -5.69 29.48 30.58
C ARG A 11 -5.61 28.25 29.69
N ALA A 12 -6.73 27.82 29.12
CA ALA A 12 -6.79 26.65 28.24
C ALA A 12 -5.92 26.85 26.99
N THR A 13 -5.98 28.04 26.38
CA THR A 13 -5.19 28.43 25.20
C THR A 13 -3.69 28.46 25.53
N GLY A 14 -3.31 28.98 26.70
CA GLY A 14 -1.93 28.96 27.17
C GLY A 14 -1.41 27.53 27.35
N LEU A 15 -2.19 26.65 27.98
CA LEU A 15 -1.81 25.25 28.22
C LEU A 15 -1.67 24.46 26.92
N ILE A 16 -2.64 24.58 25.99
CA ILE A 16 -2.57 23.81 24.72
C ILE A 16 -1.39 24.28 23.86
N LYS A 17 -1.04 25.56 23.85
CA LYS A 17 0.14 26.07 23.12
C LYS A 17 1.45 25.45 23.63
N CYS A 18 1.57 25.20 24.93
CA CYS A 18 2.73 24.52 25.51
C CYS A 18 2.85 23.05 25.10
N CYS A 19 1.77 22.45 24.57
CA CYS A 19 1.76 21.07 24.09
C CYS A 19 2.17 20.94 22.62
N LYS A 20 2.35 22.05 21.90
CA LYS A 20 2.82 22.07 20.51
C LYS A 20 4.34 21.98 20.47
N LEU A 21 4.91 21.19 19.56
CA LEU A 21 6.36 21.12 19.42
C LEU A 21 6.90 22.51 19.03
N PRO A 22 7.85 23.09 19.78
CA PRO A 22 8.44 24.37 19.42
C PRO A 22 9.34 24.25 18.19
N ARG A 23 9.50 25.38 17.49
CA ARG A 23 10.51 25.55 16.44
C ARG A 23 11.88 25.12 16.96
N LEU A 24 12.58 24.29 16.20
CA LEU A 24 13.95 23.88 16.52
C LEU A 24 14.89 25.09 16.52
N THR A 25 15.93 25.02 17.35
CA THR A 25 17.01 26.03 17.36
C THR A 25 17.91 25.90 16.14
N HIS A 26 18.14 24.66 15.68
CA HIS A 26 18.93 24.31 14.50
C HIS A 26 18.06 23.55 13.51
N SER A 27 18.32 23.77 12.22
CA SER A 27 17.67 23.03 11.13
C SER A 27 18.02 21.55 11.22
N ILE A 28 17.11 20.66 10.80
CA ILE A 28 17.42 19.23 10.63
C ILE A 28 18.56 18.97 9.62
N ASP A 29 18.85 19.93 8.73
CA ASP A 29 19.97 19.88 7.79
C ASP A 29 21.33 20.15 8.48
N GLU A 30 21.31 20.84 9.62
CA GLU A 30 22.52 21.20 10.37
C GLU A 30 22.90 20.15 11.41
N ALA A 31 21.92 19.44 11.98
CA ALA A 31 22.14 18.43 13.00
C ALA A 31 21.09 17.32 12.91
N GLN A 32 21.56 16.07 12.97
CA GLN A 32 20.68 14.92 13.08
C GLN A 32 19.89 15.00 14.40
N LEU A 33 18.56 14.90 14.29
CA LEU A 33 17.68 14.84 15.45
C LEU A 33 17.96 13.56 16.25
N LYS A 34 18.00 13.69 17.57
CA LYS A 34 18.13 12.58 18.50
C LYS A 34 16.95 12.63 19.47
N PRO A 35 16.54 11.49 20.07
CA PRO A 35 15.48 11.47 21.08
C PRO A 35 15.72 12.49 22.22
N ASP A 36 16.99 12.65 22.62
CA ASP A 36 17.39 13.60 23.67
C ASP A 36 17.12 15.07 23.32
N THR A 37 17.03 15.42 22.03
CA THR A 37 16.66 16.76 21.56
C THR A 37 15.28 17.17 22.09
N PHE A 38 14.37 16.21 22.27
CA PHE A 38 12.98 16.46 22.65
C PHE A 38 12.69 16.24 24.13
N ARG A 39 13.67 15.80 24.93
CA ARG A 39 13.46 15.44 26.35
C ARG A 39 12.81 16.56 27.18
N GLY A 40 13.25 17.81 26.97
CA GLY A 40 12.67 18.97 27.66
C GLY A 40 11.22 19.24 27.26
N PHE A 41 10.91 19.10 25.97
CA PHE A 41 9.55 19.26 25.47
C PHE A 41 8.63 18.15 25.97
N LEU A 42 9.07 16.90 25.93
CA LEU A 42 8.30 15.75 26.42
C LEU A 42 7.96 15.88 27.91
N ALA A 43 8.87 16.39 28.73
CA ALA A 43 8.60 16.66 30.15
C ALA A 43 7.49 17.71 30.34
N ILE A 44 7.46 18.77 29.52
CA ILE A 44 6.41 19.78 29.53
C ILE A 44 5.08 19.17 29.08
N LEU A 45 5.11 18.36 28.02
CA LEU A 45 3.94 17.68 27.49
C LEU A 45 3.32 16.75 28.53
N ASP A 46 4.13 15.96 29.23
CA ASP A 46 3.67 15.04 30.29
C ASP A 46 3.02 15.77 31.47
N GLU A 47 3.45 16.99 31.78
CA GLU A 47 2.85 17.82 32.84
C GLU A 47 1.59 18.56 32.38
N THR A 48 1.54 18.98 31.10
CA THR A 48 0.56 19.95 30.62
C THR A 48 -0.63 19.29 29.94
N LEU A 49 -0.40 18.24 29.15
CA LEU A 49 -1.44 17.55 28.39
C LEU A 49 -2.57 16.98 29.29
N PRO A 50 -2.30 16.43 30.49
CA PRO A 50 -3.37 16.00 31.40
C PRO A 50 -4.29 17.14 31.81
N LYS A 51 -3.71 18.31 32.10
CA LYS A 51 -4.47 19.51 32.50
C LYS A 51 -5.38 19.96 31.36
N VAL A 52 -4.91 19.89 30.12
CA VAL A 52 -5.72 20.19 28.93
C VAL A 52 -6.88 19.21 28.81
N PHE A 53 -6.64 17.91 28.98
CA PHE A 53 -7.70 16.93 28.87
C PHE A 53 -8.72 17.00 30.02
N ASP A 54 -8.31 17.39 31.22
CA ASP A 54 -9.22 17.62 32.34
C ASP A 54 -10.11 18.84 32.06
N LEU A 55 -9.56 19.90 31.47
CA LEU A 55 -10.33 21.06 31.02
C LEU A 55 -11.31 20.69 29.90
N LEU A 56 -10.90 19.88 28.92
CA LEU A 56 -11.79 19.39 27.87
C LEU A 56 -12.93 18.56 28.45
N ALA A 57 -12.65 17.68 29.42
CA ALA A 57 -13.67 16.85 30.06
C ALA A 57 -14.70 17.68 30.88
N GLN A 58 -14.26 18.79 31.48
CA GLN A 58 -15.12 19.64 32.31
C GLN A 58 -15.87 20.71 31.51
N TYR A 59 -15.26 21.22 30.43
CA TYR A 59 -15.70 22.44 29.75
C TYR A 59 -15.79 22.29 28.22
N GLU A 60 -16.04 21.07 27.72
CA GLU A 60 -16.07 20.74 26.29
C GLU A 60 -16.90 21.73 25.45
N ASN A 61 -18.16 21.95 25.82
CA ASN A 61 -19.08 22.82 25.07
C ASN A 61 -18.59 24.27 25.01
N GLN A 62 -17.92 24.72 26.07
CA GLN A 62 -17.36 26.06 26.16
C GLN A 62 -16.14 26.16 25.25
N LEU A 63 -15.18 25.25 25.37
CA LEU A 63 -13.92 25.28 24.62
C LEU A 63 -14.09 24.97 23.12
N LEU A 64 -14.97 24.03 22.76
CA LEU A 64 -15.21 23.60 21.38
C LEU A 64 -16.38 24.35 20.71
N GLY A 65 -17.06 25.23 21.45
CA GLY A 65 -18.06 26.17 20.92
C GLY A 65 -19.26 25.47 20.29
N TYR A 66 -19.83 24.46 20.95
CA TYR A 66 -21.05 23.78 20.47
C TYR A 66 -22.32 24.63 20.62
N ASP A 67 -22.27 25.71 21.40
CA ASP A 67 -23.38 26.65 21.62
C ASP A 67 -23.24 27.93 20.79
N GLU A 68 -24.37 28.46 20.29
CA GLU A 68 -24.45 29.65 19.42
C GLU A 68 -23.85 30.93 20.03
N PHE A 69 -23.62 30.94 21.35
CA PHE A 69 -23.09 32.05 22.14
C PHE A 69 -21.55 32.05 22.30
N ASN A 70 -20.85 30.92 22.05
CA ASN A 70 -19.39 30.79 22.23
C ASN A 70 -18.63 30.83 20.88
N ARG A 71 -18.80 31.94 20.14
CA ARG A 71 -18.27 32.08 18.77
C ARG A 71 -16.77 32.38 18.65
N ASP A 72 -16.03 32.58 19.74
CA ASP A 72 -14.66 33.16 19.69
C ASP A 72 -13.54 32.31 20.33
N ASN A 73 -13.65 30.98 20.35
CA ASN A 73 -12.58 30.09 20.89
C ASN A 73 -11.65 29.53 19.80
N LEU A 74 -11.57 30.24 18.67
CA LEU A 74 -10.85 29.84 17.48
C LEU A 74 -9.38 29.49 17.77
N GLU A 75 -8.71 30.29 18.60
CA GLU A 75 -7.29 30.08 18.89
C GLU A 75 -7.03 28.78 19.65
N PHE A 76 -7.87 28.46 20.65
CA PHE A 76 -7.81 27.17 21.33
C PHE A 76 -8.04 26.01 20.36
N GLN A 77 -9.07 26.11 19.50
CA GLN A 77 -9.41 25.07 18.54
C GLN A 77 -8.29 24.82 17.52
N VAL A 78 -7.67 25.89 16.98
CA VAL A 78 -6.51 25.76 16.08
C VAL A 78 -5.39 25.00 16.78
N ASN A 79 -5.01 25.42 17.98
CA ASN A 79 -3.91 24.77 18.71
C ASN A 79 -4.25 23.33 19.09
N LEU A 80 -5.50 23.04 19.45
CA LEU A 80 -5.94 21.68 19.75
C LEU A 80 -5.80 20.78 18.52
N VAL A 81 -6.24 21.24 17.35
CA VAL A 81 -6.09 20.49 16.09
C VAL A 81 -4.62 20.28 15.74
N LEU A 82 -3.79 21.32 15.83
CA LEU A 82 -2.35 21.22 15.51
C LEU A 82 -1.63 20.24 16.45
N VAL A 83 -1.86 20.35 17.76
CA VAL A 83 -1.27 19.44 18.76
C VAL A 83 -1.78 18.02 18.56
N ALA A 84 -3.08 17.84 18.32
CA ALA A 84 -3.62 16.51 18.04
C ALA A 84 -2.99 15.92 16.78
N ALA A 85 -2.86 16.68 15.70
CA ALA A 85 -2.24 16.20 14.45
C ALA A 85 -0.75 15.85 14.62
N GLU A 86 -0.02 16.59 15.45
CA GLU A 86 1.40 16.31 15.79
C GLU A 86 1.56 15.06 16.66
N GLN A 87 0.64 14.83 17.59
CA GLN A 87 0.76 13.80 18.64
C GLN A 87 -0.01 12.52 18.33
N LEU A 88 -0.95 12.56 17.38
CA LEU A 88 -1.69 11.38 16.96
C LEU A 88 -0.77 10.41 16.23
N GLN A 89 -0.78 9.17 16.72
CA GLN A 89 -0.04 8.10 16.12
C GLN A 89 -0.71 7.66 14.82
N LEU A 90 0.01 7.80 13.69
CA LEU A 90 -0.37 7.13 12.44
C LEU A 90 0.20 5.71 12.46
N LEU A 91 -0.52 4.78 11.82
CA LEU A 91 -0.24 3.35 11.71
C LEU A 91 1.25 2.98 11.90
N GLY A 92 1.61 2.60 13.14
CA GLY A 92 2.89 1.96 13.45
C GLY A 92 4.07 2.85 13.83
N GLU A 93 3.93 4.19 13.89
CA GLU A 93 5.08 5.08 14.15
C GLU A 93 4.90 6.02 15.31
N ILE A 94 5.92 6.09 16.17
CA ILE A 94 6.05 7.09 17.21
C ILE A 94 7.27 7.92 16.83
N TYR A 95 7.06 9.19 16.52
CA TYR A 95 8.18 10.12 16.33
C TYR A 95 8.80 10.44 17.69
N ASP A 96 10.10 10.76 17.71
CA ASP A 96 10.85 11.07 18.94
C ASP A 96 10.26 12.22 19.77
N PHE A 97 9.41 13.06 19.17
CA PHE A 97 8.71 14.16 19.85
C PHE A 97 7.27 13.84 20.26
N GLN A 98 6.80 12.61 20.04
CA GLN A 98 5.46 12.17 20.46
C GLN A 98 5.49 11.55 21.85
N THR A 99 4.39 11.71 22.60
CA THR A 99 4.30 11.12 23.94
C THR A 99 4.31 9.59 23.90
N GLU A 100 5.19 8.97 24.70
CA GLU A 100 5.19 7.52 24.93
C GLU A 100 4.14 7.10 25.97
N ASN A 101 3.46 8.04 26.64
CA ASN A 101 2.48 7.71 27.66
C ASN A 101 1.22 7.08 27.03
N VAL A 102 0.98 5.81 27.36
CA VAL A 102 -0.14 5.01 26.80
C VAL A 102 -1.50 5.62 27.14
N ALA A 103 -1.67 6.19 28.34
CA ALA A 103 -2.94 6.79 28.74
C ALA A 103 -3.27 8.04 27.90
N TYR A 104 -2.27 8.87 27.61
CA TYR A 104 -2.46 10.08 26.82
C TYR A 104 -2.68 9.77 25.35
N ARG A 105 -1.96 8.78 24.82
CA ARG A 105 -2.23 8.25 23.48
C ARG A 105 -3.65 7.72 23.35
N GLY A 106 -4.14 6.99 24.36
CA GLY A 106 -5.54 6.57 24.43
C GLY A 106 -6.52 7.74 24.33
N ARG A 107 -6.32 8.81 25.10
CA ARG A 107 -7.19 10.00 25.07
C ARG A 107 -7.11 10.76 23.74
N LEU A 108 -5.93 10.89 23.11
CA LEU A 108 -5.81 11.49 21.77
C LEU A 108 -6.58 10.67 20.72
N VAL A 109 -6.44 9.34 20.78
CA VAL A 109 -7.18 8.42 19.91
C VAL A 109 -8.68 8.53 20.16
N GLU A 110 -9.14 8.68 21.40
CA GLU A 110 -10.55 8.93 21.72
C GLU A 110 -11.06 10.25 21.12
N LEU A 111 -10.28 11.34 21.15
CA LEU A 111 -10.66 12.60 20.48
C LEU A 111 -10.91 12.40 18.98
N TYR A 112 -10.13 11.52 18.35
CA TYR A 112 -10.30 11.14 16.96
C TYR A 112 -11.51 10.21 16.75
N GLN A 113 -11.55 9.07 17.45
CA GLN A 113 -12.56 8.01 17.28
C GLN A 113 -13.98 8.45 17.66
N ASN A 114 -14.12 9.35 18.63
CA ASN A 114 -15.43 9.91 19.01
C ASN A 114 -15.91 10.99 18.03
N GLY A 115 -15.16 11.23 16.95
CA GLY A 115 -15.49 12.21 15.91
C GLY A 115 -15.41 13.66 16.40
N GLN A 116 -14.76 13.96 17.53
CA GLN A 116 -14.65 15.34 18.03
C GLN A 116 -13.76 16.18 17.10
N LEU A 117 -12.60 15.65 16.70
CA LEU A 117 -11.74 16.30 15.71
C LEU A 117 -12.44 16.47 14.36
N GLU A 118 -13.18 15.44 13.93
CA GLU A 118 -14.00 15.54 12.72
C GLU A 118 -15.02 16.67 12.85
N ARG A 119 -15.83 16.69 13.92
CA ARG A 119 -16.83 17.74 14.15
C ARG A 119 -16.23 19.15 14.22
N ILE A 120 -15.01 19.30 14.75
CA ILE A 120 -14.30 20.59 14.77
C ILE A 120 -13.94 21.01 13.34
N LEU A 121 -13.42 20.08 12.54
CA LEU A 121 -12.91 20.31 11.19
C LEU A 121 -14.00 20.38 10.11
N THR A 122 -15.11 19.66 10.28
CA THR A 122 -16.17 19.48 9.28
C THR A 122 -17.50 20.14 9.66
N LYS A 123 -17.54 20.88 10.78
CA LYS A 123 -18.74 21.58 11.27
C LYS A 123 -19.45 22.33 10.14
N GLU A 124 -20.71 21.99 9.87
CA GLU A 124 -21.53 22.70 8.88
C GLU A 124 -21.79 24.14 9.39
N GLY A 125 -21.19 25.14 8.72
CA GLY A 125 -21.35 26.58 9.02
C GLY A 125 -20.04 27.39 8.94
N ASN A 126 -20.13 28.72 9.02
CA ASN A 126 -19.01 29.67 8.84
C ASN A 126 -17.82 29.51 9.81
N GLY A 127 -17.96 28.70 10.87
CA GLY A 127 -16.91 28.48 11.88
C GLY A 127 -15.78 27.56 11.40
N SER A 128 -16.10 26.51 10.64
CA SER A 128 -15.11 25.55 10.11
C SER A 128 -14.23 26.18 9.03
N GLU A 129 -14.80 27.04 8.17
CA GLU A 129 -14.02 27.77 7.15
C GLU A 129 -12.98 28.70 7.77
N ARG A 130 -13.32 29.43 8.84
CA ARG A 130 -12.37 30.31 9.55
C ARG A 130 -11.26 29.51 10.23
N LEU A 131 -11.62 28.39 10.86
CA LEU A 131 -10.67 27.47 11.48
C LEU A 131 -9.69 26.91 10.44
N LEU A 132 -10.19 26.32 9.36
CA LEU A 132 -9.38 25.77 8.28
C LEU A 132 -8.49 26.85 7.66
N LYS A 133 -9.03 28.05 7.42
CA LYS A 133 -8.22 29.18 6.93
C LYS A 133 -7.04 29.46 7.86
N ARG A 134 -7.27 29.49 9.19
CA ARG A 134 -6.20 29.78 10.16
C ARG A 134 -5.17 28.66 10.26
N ILE A 135 -5.60 27.40 10.14
CA ILE A 135 -4.72 26.23 10.06
C ILE A 135 -3.86 26.30 8.80
N TRP A 136 -4.44 26.63 7.64
CA TRP A 136 -3.69 26.75 6.40
C TRP A 136 -2.72 27.94 6.41
N GLU A 137 -3.12 29.10 6.95
CA GLU A 137 -2.21 30.24 7.16
C GLU A 137 -1.00 29.86 8.02
N HIS A 138 -1.23 29.08 9.08
CA HIS A 138 -0.15 28.55 9.93
C HIS A 138 0.81 27.69 9.11
N PHE A 139 0.33 26.66 8.40
CA PHE A 139 1.19 25.79 7.60
C PHE A 139 1.89 26.52 6.45
N GLN A 140 1.22 27.46 5.80
CA GLN A 140 1.86 28.30 4.78
C GLN A 140 3.01 29.12 5.37
N THR A 141 2.93 29.53 6.63
CA THR A 141 4.00 30.28 7.29
C THR A 141 5.17 29.37 7.65
N VAL A 142 4.91 28.21 8.24
CA VAL A 142 5.97 27.35 8.82
C VAL A 142 6.56 26.33 7.85
N LEU A 143 5.86 26.00 6.76
CA LEU A 143 6.32 24.96 5.81
C LEU A 143 6.92 25.51 4.51
N GLN A 144 6.90 26.82 4.28
CA GLN A 144 7.42 27.40 3.05
C GLN A 144 8.95 27.45 3.00
N GLY A 145 9.51 27.23 1.81
CA GLY A 145 10.94 27.35 1.55
C GLY A 145 11.76 26.35 2.36
N LYS A 146 12.69 26.84 3.19
CA LYS A 146 13.50 26.02 4.10
C LYS A 146 12.99 26.05 5.55
N GLU A 147 11.92 26.78 5.84
CA GLU A 147 11.45 26.96 7.21
C GLU A 147 10.93 25.64 7.80
N TRP A 148 10.33 24.77 6.98
CA TRP A 148 9.84 23.45 7.41
C TRP A 148 10.90 22.60 8.12
N MET A 149 12.19 22.80 7.79
CA MET A 149 13.32 22.09 8.39
C MET A 149 13.51 22.43 9.88
N TYR A 150 12.84 23.46 10.38
CA TYR A 150 12.81 23.83 11.80
C TYR A 150 11.53 23.37 12.50
N HIS A 151 10.54 22.81 11.78
CA HIS A 151 9.22 22.48 12.31
C HIS A 151 8.82 21.03 11.97
N PRO A 152 9.55 20.01 12.46
CA PRO A 152 9.26 18.61 12.14
C PRO A 152 7.87 18.16 12.63
N GLY A 153 7.39 18.71 13.75
CA GLY A 153 6.02 18.47 14.23
C GLY A 153 4.97 18.95 13.23
N ASP A 154 5.11 20.19 12.73
CA ASP A 154 4.19 20.74 11.74
C ASP A 154 4.20 19.97 10.42
N VAL A 155 5.34 19.40 10.01
CA VAL A 155 5.40 18.52 8.82
C VAL A 155 4.51 17.29 9.03
N VAL A 156 4.66 16.59 10.16
CA VAL A 156 3.85 15.40 10.48
C VAL A 156 2.38 15.76 10.61
N GLY A 157 2.07 16.84 11.34
CA GLY A 157 0.70 17.33 11.53
C GLY A 157 0.03 17.75 10.22
N PHE A 158 0.76 18.40 9.32
CA PHE A 158 0.26 18.78 7.99
C PHE A 158 -0.16 17.58 7.17
N ILE A 159 0.66 16.51 7.18
CA ILE A 159 0.37 15.27 6.45
C ILE A 159 -0.87 14.60 7.01
N TRP A 160 -0.96 14.49 8.34
CA TRP A 160 -2.14 13.95 9.02
C TRP A 160 -3.40 14.71 8.63
N ILE A 161 -3.38 16.04 8.67
CA ILE A 161 -4.52 16.89 8.30
C ILE A 161 -4.90 16.70 6.83
N CYS A 162 -3.90 16.63 5.93
CA CYS A 162 -4.16 16.38 4.51
C CYS A 162 -4.79 15.01 4.27
N GLU A 163 -4.30 13.96 4.91
CA GLU A 163 -4.89 12.62 4.80
C GLU A 163 -6.28 12.54 5.43
N PHE A 164 -6.50 13.28 6.52
CA PHE A 164 -7.79 13.33 7.21
C PHE A 164 -8.86 14.03 6.36
N LEU A 165 -8.58 15.25 5.90
CA LEU A 165 -9.52 16.04 5.12
C LEU A 165 -9.61 15.55 3.66
N TYR A 166 -8.45 15.27 3.06
CA TYR A 166 -8.30 15.06 1.62
C TYR A 166 -7.98 13.62 1.20
N GLY A 167 -7.68 12.74 2.16
CA GLY A 167 -7.41 11.31 1.94
C GLY A 167 -8.59 10.41 2.33
N ASN A 168 -8.32 9.12 2.50
CA ASN A 168 -9.35 8.09 2.74
C ASN A 168 -9.72 7.91 4.22
N MET A 169 -9.26 8.80 5.12
CA MET A 169 -9.46 8.63 6.57
C MET A 169 -10.81 9.12 7.09
N ALA A 170 -11.49 10.05 6.41
CA ALA A 170 -12.81 10.54 6.81
C ALA A 170 -13.94 9.87 6.01
N GLU A 171 -15.09 9.64 6.65
CA GLU A 171 -16.26 9.03 5.99
C GLU A 171 -16.81 9.92 4.86
N LYS A 172 -16.74 11.25 5.03
CA LYS A 172 -17.15 12.25 4.03
C LYS A 172 -16.03 13.27 3.84
N PRO A 173 -15.00 12.92 3.07
CA PRO A 173 -13.81 13.75 3.02
C PRO A 173 -14.06 14.95 2.09
N SER A 174 -13.43 16.09 2.40
CA SER A 174 -13.72 17.38 1.75
C SER A 174 -13.22 17.44 0.30
N GLU A 175 -13.84 18.31 -0.51
CA GLU A 175 -13.32 18.67 -1.83
C GLU A 175 -11.94 19.35 -1.67
N LEU A 176 -10.96 18.97 -2.49
CA LEU A 176 -9.61 19.53 -2.45
C LEU A 176 -9.53 20.79 -3.32
N PRO A 177 -9.35 21.99 -2.72
CA PRO A 177 -9.21 23.21 -3.50
C PRO A 177 -7.89 23.23 -4.27
N GLN A 178 -7.89 23.82 -5.47
CA GLN A 178 -6.70 23.90 -6.33
C GLN A 178 -5.50 24.58 -5.63
N SER A 179 -5.73 25.63 -4.85
CA SER A 179 -4.67 26.33 -4.10
C SER A 179 -4.03 25.45 -3.04
N VAL A 180 -4.84 24.63 -2.36
CA VAL A 180 -4.37 23.65 -1.38
C VAL A 180 -3.61 22.53 -2.10
N ALA A 181 -4.12 22.02 -3.22
CA ALA A 181 -3.44 21.00 -4.02
C ALA A 181 -2.04 21.45 -4.47
N SER A 182 -1.90 22.69 -4.95
CA SER A 182 -0.60 23.26 -5.33
C SER A 182 0.34 23.40 -4.14
N PHE A 183 -0.17 23.78 -2.97
CA PHE A 183 0.64 23.87 -1.76
C PHE A 183 1.10 22.49 -1.28
N VAL A 184 0.19 21.52 -1.21
CA VAL A 184 0.50 20.11 -0.89
C VAL A 184 1.54 19.54 -1.84
N LEU A 185 1.42 19.80 -3.14
CA LEU A 185 2.42 19.39 -4.13
C LEU A 185 3.80 20.00 -3.85
N SER A 186 3.85 21.31 -3.57
CA SER A 186 5.11 22.00 -3.27
C SER A 186 5.82 21.43 -2.04
N ILE A 187 5.06 21.12 -0.98
CA ILE A 187 5.62 20.49 0.23
C ILE A 187 6.06 19.06 -0.08
N GLY A 188 5.23 18.27 -0.77
CA GLY A 188 5.56 16.90 -1.16
C GLY A 188 6.87 16.80 -1.97
N ILE A 189 7.08 17.71 -2.92
CA ILE A 189 8.35 17.80 -3.67
C ILE A 189 9.50 18.12 -2.72
N SER A 190 9.36 19.14 -1.87
CA SER A 190 10.43 19.55 -0.94
C SER A 190 10.88 18.40 -0.03
N LEU A 191 9.93 17.57 0.43
CA LEU A 191 10.21 16.41 1.27
C LEU A 191 10.88 15.25 0.50
N VAL A 192 10.39 14.94 -0.71
CA VAL A 192 10.98 13.89 -1.57
C VAL A 192 12.40 14.27 -2.03
N GLU A 193 12.68 15.56 -2.21
CA GLU A 193 13.99 16.05 -2.63
C GLU A 193 15.00 16.20 -1.50
N TYR A 194 14.58 16.05 -0.24
CA TYR A 194 15.47 16.14 0.93
C TYR A 194 16.40 14.90 1.08
N HIS A 195 16.10 13.80 0.38
CA HIS A 195 16.91 12.57 0.32
C HIS A 195 17.02 11.75 1.61
N ASP A 196 16.47 12.21 2.73
CA ASP A 196 16.25 11.41 3.92
C ASP A 196 15.05 10.43 3.71
N PRO A 197 15.20 9.12 4.00
CA PRO A 197 14.14 8.14 3.78
C PRO A 197 12.81 8.44 4.49
N ASP A 198 12.85 8.98 5.71
CA ASP A 198 11.64 9.22 6.50
C ASP A 198 10.85 10.40 5.92
N TYR A 199 11.55 11.45 5.48
CA TYR A 199 10.92 12.57 4.80
C TYR A 199 10.48 12.23 3.37
N GLU A 200 11.21 11.39 2.64
CA GLU A 200 10.76 10.93 1.33
C GLU A 200 9.43 10.15 1.45
N ILE A 201 9.26 9.32 2.49
CA ILE A 201 7.98 8.64 2.76
C ILE A 201 6.87 9.66 3.03
N LEU A 202 7.14 10.67 3.85
CA LEU A 202 6.18 11.72 4.16
C LEU A 202 5.74 12.50 2.91
N GLY A 203 6.66 12.78 1.99
CA GLY A 203 6.33 13.37 0.70
C GLY A 203 5.50 12.45 -0.21
N LEU A 204 5.81 11.15 -0.24
CA LEU A 204 5.02 10.16 -0.99
C LEU A 204 3.58 10.03 -0.45
N ARG A 205 3.38 10.14 0.86
CA ARG A 205 2.03 10.16 1.46
C ARG A 205 1.21 11.36 0.99
N LEU A 206 1.80 12.55 0.93
CA LEU A 206 1.14 13.72 0.34
C LEU A 206 0.79 13.51 -1.13
N PHE A 207 1.67 12.87 -1.90
CA PHE A 207 1.37 12.50 -3.28
C PHE A 207 0.20 11.50 -3.39
N ASN A 208 0.11 10.51 -2.51
CA ASN A 208 -1.03 9.60 -2.42
C ASN A 208 -2.35 10.33 -2.09
N VAL A 209 -2.31 11.38 -1.26
CA VAL A 209 -3.49 12.24 -1.03
C VAL A 209 -3.92 12.95 -2.32
N LEU A 210 -2.97 13.50 -3.07
CA LEU A 210 -3.25 14.20 -4.33
C LEU A 210 -3.81 13.25 -5.41
N LEU A 211 -3.27 12.04 -5.53
CA LEU A 211 -3.65 11.08 -6.57
C LEU A 211 -4.95 10.30 -6.29
N ASN A 212 -5.61 10.58 -5.16
CA ASN A 212 -6.86 9.96 -4.80
C ASN A 212 -7.91 10.10 -5.93
N GLU A 213 -8.62 9.01 -6.22
CA GLU A 213 -9.55 8.91 -7.35
C GLU A 213 -10.61 10.01 -7.38
N ARG A 214 -11.04 10.49 -6.22
CA ARG A 214 -12.05 11.55 -6.11
C ARG A 214 -11.57 12.90 -6.64
N HIS A 215 -10.27 13.19 -6.58
CA HIS A 215 -9.67 14.45 -7.03
C HIS A 215 -9.27 14.40 -8.51
N ARG A 216 -9.46 13.24 -9.16
CA ARG A 216 -9.01 12.94 -10.52
C ARG A 216 -9.34 14.02 -11.55
N PRO A 217 -10.55 14.61 -11.62
CA PRO A 217 -10.85 15.64 -12.61
C PRO A 217 -9.95 16.88 -12.45
N MET A 218 -9.87 17.43 -11.23
CA MET A 218 -9.09 18.63 -10.92
C MET A 218 -7.58 18.40 -11.12
N ILE A 219 -7.08 17.26 -10.64
CA ILE A 219 -5.66 16.89 -10.71
C ILE A 219 -5.21 16.66 -12.16
N LYS A 220 -6.11 16.18 -13.03
CA LYS A 220 -5.85 16.09 -14.48
C LYS A 220 -5.79 17.46 -15.14
N THR A 221 -6.78 18.31 -14.90
CA THR A 221 -6.84 19.66 -15.49
C THR A 221 -5.64 20.51 -15.10
N SER A 222 -5.15 20.38 -13.87
CA SER A 222 -4.01 21.14 -13.36
C SER A 222 -2.64 20.51 -13.64
N ASN A 223 -2.60 19.34 -14.28
CA ASN A 223 -1.37 18.60 -14.58
C ASN A 223 -0.53 18.18 -13.35
N ILE A 224 -1.10 18.24 -12.14
CA ILE A 224 -0.42 17.88 -10.89
C ILE A 224 0.04 16.43 -10.91
N HIS A 225 -0.77 15.53 -11.46
CA HIS A 225 -0.45 14.11 -11.57
C HIS A 225 0.85 13.81 -12.30
N GLU A 226 1.20 14.60 -13.33
CA GLU A 226 2.44 14.38 -14.07
C GLU A 226 3.67 14.79 -13.25
N VAL A 227 3.56 15.87 -12.49
CA VAL A 227 4.62 16.31 -11.59
C VAL A 227 4.84 15.29 -10.47
N VAL A 228 3.74 14.77 -9.89
CA VAL A 228 3.79 13.70 -8.90
C VAL A 228 4.46 12.45 -9.46
N PHE A 229 4.08 12.03 -10.67
CA PHE A 229 4.67 10.87 -11.32
C PHE A 229 6.17 11.04 -11.56
N GLN A 230 6.61 12.17 -12.11
CA GLN A 230 8.04 12.41 -12.36
C GLN A 230 8.88 12.34 -11.08
N ASN A 231 8.39 12.95 -10.00
CA ASN A 231 9.10 12.95 -8.72
C ASN A 231 9.12 11.56 -8.06
N SER A 232 7.99 10.84 -8.09
CA SER A 232 7.89 9.49 -7.54
C SER A 232 8.68 8.48 -8.36
N PHE A 233 8.53 8.49 -9.69
CA PHE A 233 9.19 7.53 -10.57
C PHE A 233 10.72 7.65 -10.54
N ARG A 234 11.27 8.85 -10.34
CA ARG A 234 12.72 9.04 -10.10
C ARG A 234 13.23 8.27 -8.88
N LEU A 235 12.37 8.01 -7.89
CA LEU A 235 12.71 7.24 -6.71
C LEU A 235 12.63 5.72 -6.93
N SER A 236 12.03 5.22 -8.01
CA SER A 236 11.85 3.79 -8.28
C SER A 236 13.16 2.99 -8.37
N ALA A 237 14.26 3.66 -8.72
CA ALA A 237 15.60 3.06 -8.74
C ALA A 237 16.22 2.88 -7.33
N LYS A 238 15.58 3.39 -6.27
CA LYS A 238 16.10 3.31 -4.90
C LYS A 238 15.41 2.17 -4.12
N ALA A 239 16.18 1.16 -3.72
CA ALA A 239 15.72 0.17 -2.74
C ALA A 239 16.14 0.61 -1.32
N LYS A 240 15.17 1.08 -0.52
CA LYS A 240 15.42 1.61 0.83
C LYS A 240 14.86 0.72 1.93
N SER A 241 13.53 0.64 2.01
CA SER A 241 12.81 -0.12 3.04
C SER A 241 11.45 -0.58 2.51
N GLU A 242 10.86 -1.58 3.18
CA GLU A 242 9.50 -2.07 2.90
C GLU A 242 8.47 -0.93 2.90
N ARG A 243 8.54 -0.06 3.90
CA ARG A 243 7.65 1.08 4.04
C ARG A 243 7.79 2.06 2.87
N PHE A 244 9.03 2.38 2.52
CA PHE A 244 9.31 3.26 1.40
C PHE A 244 8.75 2.70 0.09
N LEU A 245 9.00 1.41 -0.19
CA LEU A 245 8.47 0.76 -1.40
C LEU A 245 6.94 0.74 -1.39
N ARG A 246 6.30 0.49 -0.25
CA ARG A 246 4.84 0.48 -0.13
C ARG A 246 4.23 1.81 -0.56
N GLU A 247 4.71 2.92 0.01
CA GLU A 247 4.20 4.26 -0.30
C GLU A 247 4.53 4.70 -1.73
N LEU A 248 5.76 4.39 -2.18
CA LEU A 248 6.24 4.73 -3.52
C LEU A 248 5.40 4.06 -4.61
N TRP A 249 5.24 2.73 -4.51
CA TRP A 249 4.52 1.99 -5.52
C TRP A 249 3.00 2.17 -5.41
N ALA A 250 2.47 2.50 -4.22
CA ALA A 250 1.09 2.95 -4.08
C ALA A 250 0.85 4.21 -4.91
N CYS A 251 1.75 5.19 -4.80
CA CYS A 251 1.70 6.45 -5.54
C CYS A 251 1.78 6.22 -7.05
N ILE A 252 2.80 5.48 -7.50
CA ILE A 252 2.97 5.15 -8.93
C ILE A 252 1.74 4.40 -9.47
N PHE A 253 1.21 3.46 -8.70
CA PHE A 253 0.04 2.67 -9.10
C PHE A 253 -1.23 3.54 -9.22
N GLN A 254 -1.47 4.47 -8.30
CA GLN A 254 -2.61 5.40 -8.40
C GLN A 254 -2.53 6.25 -9.67
N TYR A 255 -1.33 6.74 -10.02
CA TYR A 255 -1.11 7.45 -11.28
C TYR A 255 -1.46 6.56 -12.49
N VAL A 256 -0.97 5.32 -12.50
CA VAL A 256 -1.24 4.35 -13.57
C VAL A 256 -2.75 4.07 -13.69
N LYS A 257 -3.42 3.76 -12.57
CA LYS A 257 -4.88 3.53 -12.53
C LYS A 257 -5.65 4.71 -13.13
N MET A 258 -5.19 5.94 -12.84
CA MET A 258 -5.80 7.16 -13.35
C MET A 258 -5.57 7.41 -14.85
N THR A 259 -4.47 6.95 -15.43
CA THR A 259 -4.08 7.26 -16.82
C THR A 259 -4.35 6.12 -17.80
N ALA A 260 -4.12 4.87 -17.39
CA ALA A 260 -4.23 3.68 -18.22
C ALA A 260 -5.66 3.41 -18.73
N THR A 261 -6.70 3.79 -17.98
CA THR A 261 -8.10 3.56 -18.41
C THR A 261 -8.52 4.43 -19.61
N ASN A 262 -7.73 5.44 -19.97
CA ASN A 262 -8.08 6.41 -21.01
C ASN A 262 -7.32 6.19 -22.32
N GLN A 263 -6.36 5.25 -22.36
CA GLN A 263 -5.57 4.98 -23.56
C GLN A 263 -6.31 4.01 -24.47
N THR A 264 -6.75 4.50 -25.64
CA THR A 264 -7.39 3.70 -26.69
C THR A 264 -6.38 3.03 -27.62
N GLU A 265 -5.17 3.61 -27.75
CA GLU A 265 -4.11 3.10 -28.62
C GLU A 265 -3.02 2.42 -27.79
N ILE A 266 -2.84 1.12 -28.04
CA ILE A 266 -1.87 0.25 -27.34
C ILE A 266 -0.52 0.19 -28.11
N SER A 267 -0.47 0.78 -29.31
CA SER A 267 0.67 0.67 -30.24
C SER A 267 1.85 1.56 -29.91
N GLU A 268 1.69 2.61 -29.09
CA GLU A 268 2.77 3.52 -28.72
C GLU A 268 3.37 3.17 -27.35
N TRP A 269 4.61 3.56 -27.11
CA TRP A 269 5.25 3.41 -25.79
C TRP A 269 4.71 4.48 -24.84
N SER A 270 4.38 4.09 -23.62
CA SER A 270 3.73 4.95 -22.63
C SER A 270 4.42 4.88 -21.26
N LYS A 271 3.99 5.73 -20.33
CA LYS A 271 4.49 5.69 -18.94
C LYS A 271 4.11 4.41 -18.19
N LEU A 272 3.05 3.74 -18.62
CA LEU A 272 2.72 2.41 -18.13
C LEU A 272 3.82 1.42 -18.50
N ASP A 273 4.37 1.54 -19.71
CA ASP A 273 5.50 0.74 -20.16
C ASP A 273 6.74 1.00 -19.31
N ASP A 274 7.05 2.27 -19.01
CA ASP A 274 8.16 2.64 -18.12
C ASP A 274 8.00 2.03 -16.72
N VAL A 275 6.78 2.04 -16.17
CA VAL A 275 6.46 1.44 -14.87
C VAL A 275 6.65 -0.08 -14.87
N VAL A 276 6.19 -0.77 -15.92
CA VAL A 276 6.38 -2.23 -16.05
C VAL A 276 7.86 -2.56 -16.17
N GLU A 277 8.63 -1.84 -16.98
CA GLU A 277 10.07 -2.06 -17.10
C GLU A 277 10.80 -1.85 -15.77
N ALA A 278 10.47 -0.78 -15.04
CA ALA A 278 11.05 -0.51 -13.73
C ALA A 278 10.73 -1.61 -12.70
N LEU A 279 9.49 -2.11 -12.67
CA LEU A 279 9.10 -3.23 -11.81
C LEU A 279 9.85 -4.52 -12.18
N LEU A 280 9.95 -4.82 -13.48
CA LEU A 280 10.67 -5.99 -13.97
C LEU A 280 12.19 -5.89 -13.75
N GLU A 281 12.75 -4.69 -13.72
CA GLU A 281 14.16 -4.47 -13.38
C GLU A 281 14.39 -4.64 -11.89
N ALA A 282 13.58 -3.98 -11.06
CA ALA A 282 13.66 -4.09 -9.60
C ALA A 282 13.50 -5.55 -9.14
N LEU A 283 12.51 -6.29 -9.68
CA LEU A 283 12.31 -7.70 -9.32
C LEU A 283 13.50 -8.59 -9.69
N THR A 284 14.12 -8.37 -10.84
CA THR A 284 15.27 -9.19 -11.28
C THR A 284 16.43 -9.13 -10.29
N PHE A 285 16.68 -7.96 -9.68
CA PHE A 285 17.81 -7.73 -8.79
C PHE A 285 17.47 -7.84 -7.31
N GLU A 286 16.19 -7.85 -6.94
CA GLU A 286 15.78 -7.94 -5.54
C GLU A 286 15.85 -9.38 -5.01
N SER A 287 16.58 -9.54 -3.90
CA SER A 287 16.81 -10.82 -3.23
C SER A 287 16.07 -10.93 -1.89
N ASN A 288 15.67 -9.80 -1.30
CA ASN A 288 14.85 -9.78 -0.11
C ASN A 288 13.41 -10.15 -0.46
N LEU A 289 12.94 -11.28 0.08
CA LEU A 289 11.62 -11.84 -0.20
C LEU A 289 10.46 -10.87 0.12
N ALA A 290 10.58 -10.05 1.18
CA ALA A 290 9.54 -9.10 1.54
C ALA A 290 9.43 -7.97 0.52
N LEU A 291 10.58 -7.42 0.10
CA LEU A 291 10.64 -6.40 -0.96
C LEU A 291 10.18 -6.98 -2.31
N SER A 292 10.65 -8.18 -2.68
CA SER A 292 10.18 -8.88 -3.88
C SER A 292 8.68 -9.10 -3.87
N SER A 293 8.09 -9.44 -2.72
CA SER A 293 6.64 -9.62 -2.57
C SER A 293 5.87 -8.33 -2.85
N MET A 294 6.38 -7.18 -2.40
CA MET A 294 5.77 -5.87 -2.68
C MET A 294 5.86 -5.52 -4.16
N LEU A 295 7.05 -5.66 -4.77
CA LEU A 295 7.24 -5.39 -6.18
C LEU A 295 6.36 -6.29 -7.06
N LEU A 296 6.29 -7.58 -6.72
CA LEU A 296 5.44 -8.56 -7.40
C LEU A 296 3.97 -8.19 -7.28
N LEU A 297 3.50 -7.79 -6.09
CA LEU A 297 2.12 -7.32 -5.90
C LEU A 297 1.79 -6.17 -6.86
N TYR A 298 2.65 -5.15 -6.95
CA TYR A 298 2.39 -4.01 -7.83
C TYR A 298 2.47 -4.37 -9.32
N LEU A 299 3.35 -5.31 -9.69
CA LEU A 299 3.34 -5.87 -11.04
C LEU A 299 2.01 -6.57 -11.34
N LEU A 300 1.50 -7.41 -10.43
CA LEU A 300 0.21 -8.07 -10.58
C LEU A 300 -0.93 -7.06 -10.73
N LYS A 301 -0.95 -6.01 -9.89
CA LYS A 301 -1.95 -4.94 -9.96
C LYS A 301 -1.95 -4.23 -11.31
N VAL A 302 -0.77 -3.94 -11.86
CA VAL A 302 -0.62 -3.32 -13.19
C VAL A 302 -1.11 -4.27 -14.29
N LEU A 303 -0.75 -5.55 -14.22
CA LEU A 303 -1.18 -6.56 -15.18
C LEU A 303 -2.70 -6.81 -15.15
N SER A 304 -3.36 -6.52 -14.03
CA SER A 304 -4.78 -6.73 -13.82
C SER A 304 -5.66 -5.50 -14.01
N LEU A 305 -5.15 -4.36 -14.48
CA LEU A 305 -5.94 -3.12 -14.61
C LEU A 305 -7.21 -3.27 -15.45
N ASP A 306 -7.17 -4.16 -16.45
CA ASP A 306 -8.30 -4.43 -17.34
C ASP A 306 -9.27 -5.51 -16.78
N LEU A 307 -8.92 -6.12 -15.64
CA LEU A 307 -9.65 -7.22 -15.00
C LEU A 307 -10.51 -6.76 -13.81
N ARG A 308 -11.38 -5.78 -14.04
CA ARG A 308 -12.20 -5.13 -12.99
C ARG A 308 -13.06 -6.08 -12.15
N ASN A 309 -13.45 -7.23 -12.71
CA ASN A 309 -14.30 -8.21 -12.02
C ASN A 309 -13.53 -9.06 -10.99
N PHE A 310 -12.20 -8.98 -10.95
CA PHE A 310 -11.35 -9.84 -10.12
C PHE A 310 -10.72 -9.11 -8.91
N LEU A 311 -10.95 -7.79 -8.77
CA LEU A 311 -10.51 -6.94 -7.63
C LEU A 311 -9.03 -7.11 -7.22
N ILE A 312 -8.14 -7.38 -8.20
CA ILE A 312 -6.71 -7.58 -7.97
C ILE A 312 -6.02 -6.25 -7.63
N ASP A 313 -6.55 -5.13 -8.15
CA ASP A 313 -6.06 -3.78 -7.86
C ASP A 313 -6.25 -3.36 -6.38
N ASP A 314 -7.26 -3.93 -5.71
CA ASP A 314 -7.61 -3.67 -4.31
C ASP A 314 -6.87 -4.56 -3.30
N LEU A 315 -5.88 -5.35 -3.75
CA LEU A 315 -5.12 -6.23 -2.86
C LEU A 315 -4.07 -5.47 -2.05
N ASP A 316 -4.10 -5.59 -0.73
CA ASP A 316 -3.05 -5.02 0.15
C ASP A 316 -1.86 -5.98 0.37
N ASP A 317 -2.08 -7.27 0.11
CA ASP A 317 -1.09 -8.35 0.20
C ASP A 317 -1.40 -9.36 -0.91
N VAL A 318 -0.37 -10.02 -1.46
CA VAL A 318 -0.48 -11.13 -2.40
C VAL A 318 -1.40 -12.24 -1.86
N GLN A 319 -1.41 -12.46 -0.54
CA GLN A 319 -2.32 -13.43 0.11
C GLN A 319 -3.77 -12.95 0.25
N ALA A 320 -4.09 -11.67 0.06
CA ALA A 320 -5.46 -11.20 0.19
C ALA A 320 -6.40 -11.84 -0.86
N VAL A 321 -5.84 -12.25 -2.02
CA VAL A 321 -6.53 -13.06 -3.04
C VAL A 321 -7.12 -14.31 -2.40
N ASP A 322 -6.34 -14.98 -1.55
CA ASP A 322 -6.72 -16.23 -0.88
C ASP A 322 -7.73 -16.03 0.26
N SER A 323 -7.70 -14.90 0.96
CA SER A 323 -8.65 -14.59 2.06
C SER A 323 -10.03 -14.18 1.55
N ARG A 324 -10.12 -13.59 0.35
CA ARG A 324 -11.40 -13.43 -0.36
C ARG A 324 -11.85 -14.74 -1.04
N CYS A 325 -11.00 -15.78 -1.05
CA CYS A 325 -11.23 -17.09 -1.67
C CYS A 325 -11.24 -18.22 -0.62
N HIS A 326 -12.07 -18.09 0.41
CA HIS A 326 -12.31 -19.18 1.36
C HIS A 326 -12.94 -20.38 0.63
N LEU A 327 -12.27 -21.53 0.75
CA LEU A 327 -12.80 -22.90 0.73
C LEU A 327 -13.99 -23.14 -0.23
N TYR A 328 -13.71 -23.88 -1.30
CA TYR A 328 -14.61 -24.28 -2.40
C TYR A 328 -14.66 -23.30 -3.57
N GLU A 329 -13.87 -23.63 -4.59
CA GLU A 329 -13.99 -23.19 -5.99
C GLU A 329 -14.21 -21.67 -6.26
N PRO A 330 -13.31 -20.72 -5.92
CA PRO A 330 -13.62 -19.30 -6.16
C PRO A 330 -12.49 -18.45 -6.79
N VAL A 331 -12.87 -17.51 -7.67
CA VAL A 331 -12.07 -16.45 -8.33
C VAL A 331 -10.85 -16.87 -9.15
N LEU A 332 -9.84 -17.54 -8.57
CA LEU A 332 -8.62 -17.89 -9.31
C LEU A 332 -8.87 -18.92 -10.41
N GLU A 333 -9.76 -19.89 -10.17
CA GLU A 333 -10.16 -20.83 -11.22
C GLU A 333 -10.99 -20.15 -12.32
N GLN A 334 -11.87 -19.23 -11.94
CA GLN A 334 -12.61 -18.40 -12.91
C GLN A 334 -11.65 -17.53 -13.71
N LEU A 335 -10.64 -16.94 -13.05
CA LEU A 335 -9.61 -16.12 -13.68
C LEU A 335 -8.79 -16.96 -14.65
N ARG A 336 -8.38 -18.19 -14.28
CA ARG A 336 -7.69 -19.11 -15.18
C ARG A 336 -8.52 -19.41 -16.42
N LYS A 337 -9.81 -19.78 -16.25
CA LYS A 337 -10.71 -20.06 -17.37
C LYS A 337 -10.90 -18.82 -18.24
N TYR A 338 -11.16 -17.68 -17.62
CA TYR A 338 -11.35 -16.39 -18.28
C TYR A 338 -10.10 -15.97 -19.06
N CYS A 339 -8.92 -15.96 -18.45
CA CYS A 339 -7.66 -15.64 -19.11
C CYS A 339 -7.27 -16.63 -20.21
N ALA A 340 -7.57 -17.93 -20.04
CA ALA A 340 -7.25 -18.93 -21.05
C ALA A 340 -8.16 -18.85 -22.28
N LEU A 341 -9.45 -18.57 -22.08
CA LEU A 341 -10.48 -18.76 -23.10
C LEU A 341 -11.09 -17.46 -23.64
N GLU A 342 -11.23 -16.44 -22.79
CA GLU A 342 -12.07 -15.26 -23.07
C GLU A 342 -11.28 -13.96 -23.13
N PHE A 343 -10.27 -13.80 -22.27
CA PHE A 343 -9.51 -12.57 -22.14
C PHE A 343 -8.21 -12.62 -22.91
N ARG A 344 -8.04 -11.66 -23.83
CA ARG A 344 -6.79 -11.42 -24.55
C ARG A 344 -6.23 -10.08 -24.14
N ASN A 345 -4.99 -10.04 -23.64
CA ASN A 345 -4.33 -8.78 -23.29
C ASN A 345 -3.11 -8.49 -24.16
N ARG A 346 -3.34 -7.68 -25.19
CA ARG A 346 -2.31 -7.28 -26.17
C ARG A 346 -1.31 -6.28 -25.61
N ARG A 347 -1.66 -5.55 -24.55
CA ARG A 347 -0.79 -4.55 -23.93
C ARG A 347 0.50 -5.18 -23.42
N PHE A 348 0.41 -6.40 -22.89
CA PHE A 348 1.55 -7.07 -22.27
C PHE A 348 2.42 -7.90 -23.23
N TYR A 349 2.12 -7.88 -24.54
CA TYR A 349 2.88 -8.66 -25.54
C TYR A 349 4.36 -8.23 -25.58
N ARG A 350 4.64 -6.95 -25.36
CA ARG A 350 6.00 -6.38 -25.33
C ARG A 350 6.86 -7.03 -24.25
N TRP A 351 6.30 -7.25 -23.05
CA TRP A 351 7.04 -7.79 -21.90
C TRP A 351 6.94 -9.29 -21.75
N HIS A 352 6.08 -9.97 -22.52
CA HIS A 352 5.85 -11.41 -22.36
C HIS A 352 7.16 -12.22 -22.34
N LYS A 353 8.14 -11.90 -23.22
CA LYS A 353 9.45 -12.56 -23.23
C LYS A 353 10.16 -12.43 -21.88
N ARG A 354 10.20 -11.23 -21.32
CA ARG A 354 10.90 -10.91 -20.07
C ARG A 354 10.17 -11.51 -18.87
N LEU A 355 8.84 -11.40 -18.84
CA LEU A 355 7.97 -12.02 -17.83
C LEU A 355 8.20 -13.53 -17.75
N VAL A 356 8.12 -14.22 -18.89
CA VAL A 356 8.35 -15.67 -18.97
C VAL A 356 9.77 -16.06 -18.54
N ALA A 357 10.78 -15.32 -18.98
CA ALA A 357 12.17 -15.59 -18.63
C ALA A 357 12.46 -15.42 -17.12
N MET A 358 11.69 -14.57 -16.43
CA MET A 358 11.84 -14.30 -15.00
C MET A 358 11.21 -15.39 -14.11
N LEU A 359 10.14 -16.05 -14.59
CA LEU A 359 9.36 -17.00 -13.78
C LEU A 359 10.18 -18.11 -13.08
N PRO A 360 11.16 -18.78 -13.71
CA PRO A 360 11.97 -19.78 -13.02
C PRO A 360 12.73 -19.21 -11.83
N PHE A 361 13.30 -18.00 -11.99
CA PHE A 361 14.10 -17.33 -10.96
C PHE A 361 13.25 -16.86 -9.78
N GLU A 362 12.07 -16.27 -10.03
CA GLU A 362 11.17 -15.91 -8.93
C GLU A 362 10.66 -17.16 -8.19
N LEU A 363 10.43 -18.26 -8.90
CA LEU A 363 10.05 -19.51 -8.25
C LEU A 363 11.15 -20.07 -7.33
N GLU A 364 12.43 -19.90 -7.70
CA GLU A 364 13.54 -20.26 -6.82
C GLU A 364 13.56 -19.44 -5.52
N LYS A 365 13.23 -18.14 -5.58
CA LYS A 365 13.08 -17.30 -4.36
C LYS A 365 11.94 -17.78 -3.46
N ALA A 366 10.92 -18.42 -4.04
CA ALA A 366 9.81 -19.03 -3.30
C ALA A 366 10.18 -20.36 -2.63
N CYS A 367 11.38 -20.91 -2.87
CA CYS A 367 11.83 -22.18 -2.27
C CYS A 367 12.08 -22.06 -0.76
N GLY A 368 11.04 -22.37 0.03
CA GLY A 368 11.13 -22.42 1.48
C GLY A 368 9.89 -23.05 2.12
N GLY A 369 9.95 -23.29 3.43
CA GLY A 369 8.82 -23.83 4.21
C GLY A 369 8.11 -22.78 5.07
N THR A 370 8.42 -21.49 4.88
CA THR A 370 7.82 -20.40 5.63
C THR A 370 6.51 -19.94 4.97
N ARG A 371 5.65 -19.29 5.76
CA ARG A 371 4.43 -18.67 5.26
C ARG A 371 4.72 -17.63 4.16
N GLU A 372 5.79 -16.85 4.31
CA GLU A 372 6.25 -15.84 3.34
C GLU A 372 6.58 -16.45 1.98
N CYS A 373 7.31 -17.55 1.97
CA CYS A 373 7.58 -18.31 0.74
C CYS A 373 6.28 -18.79 0.08
N GLY A 374 5.32 -19.27 0.87
CA GLY A 374 3.98 -19.63 0.37
C GLY A 374 3.21 -18.45 -0.21
N LYS A 375 3.25 -17.27 0.43
CA LYS A 375 2.62 -16.03 -0.10
C LYS A 375 3.19 -15.69 -1.46
N TYR A 376 4.51 -15.66 -1.54
CA TYR A 376 5.24 -15.23 -2.70
C TYR A 376 5.05 -16.20 -3.87
N MET A 377 5.04 -17.51 -3.61
CA MET A 377 4.70 -18.55 -4.59
C MET A 377 3.31 -18.34 -5.21
N HIS A 378 2.32 -17.95 -4.40
CA HIS A 378 0.99 -17.62 -4.92
C HIS A 378 1.03 -16.42 -5.87
N GLY A 379 1.84 -15.40 -5.56
CA GLY A 379 2.07 -14.27 -6.45
C GLY A 379 2.71 -14.68 -7.78
N VAL A 380 3.71 -15.58 -7.75
CA VAL A 380 4.35 -16.12 -8.96
C VAL A 380 3.35 -16.90 -9.81
N ASN A 381 2.43 -17.63 -9.18
CA ASN A 381 1.34 -18.32 -9.87
C ASN A 381 0.37 -17.35 -10.55
N LEU A 382 -0.03 -16.29 -9.85
CA LEU A 382 -0.88 -15.24 -10.43
C LEU A 382 -0.17 -14.56 -11.59
N LEU A 383 1.13 -14.32 -11.48
CA LEU A 383 1.94 -13.74 -12.55
C LEU A 383 1.91 -14.64 -13.78
N PHE A 384 2.09 -15.96 -13.59
CA PHE A 384 1.97 -16.94 -14.66
C PHE A 384 0.58 -16.91 -15.33
N VAL A 385 -0.50 -16.91 -14.55
CA VAL A 385 -1.87 -16.83 -15.08
C VAL A 385 -2.10 -15.54 -15.86
N LEU A 386 -1.65 -14.39 -15.36
CA LEU A 386 -1.86 -13.09 -16.01
C LEU A 386 -0.93 -12.83 -17.20
N ALA A 387 0.27 -13.40 -17.20
CA ALA A 387 1.28 -13.12 -18.22
C ALA A 387 1.32 -14.15 -19.35
N VAL A 388 0.81 -15.38 -19.12
CA VAL A 388 0.91 -16.47 -20.10
C VAL A 388 -0.44 -16.84 -20.72
N PHE A 389 -1.51 -16.94 -19.93
CA PHE A 389 -2.81 -17.39 -20.44
C PHE A 389 -3.44 -16.41 -21.45
N PRO A 390 -3.44 -15.08 -21.22
CA PRO A 390 -4.16 -14.16 -22.08
C PRO A 390 -3.38 -13.74 -23.33
N ILE A 391 -2.26 -14.40 -23.61
CA ILE A 391 -1.38 -14.06 -24.73
C ILE A 391 -1.71 -14.97 -25.91
N GLU A 392 -2.06 -14.37 -27.06
CA GLU A 392 -2.26 -15.12 -28.30
C GLU A 392 -0.90 -15.66 -28.78
N PRO A 393 -0.71 -16.99 -28.84
CA PRO A 393 0.56 -17.60 -29.21
C PRO A 393 1.06 -17.16 -30.59
N GLU A 394 0.13 -16.92 -31.53
CA GLU A 394 0.41 -16.46 -32.89
C GLU A 394 1.01 -15.05 -32.93
N ALA A 395 0.67 -14.20 -31.97
CA ALA A 395 1.09 -12.80 -31.95
C ALA A 395 2.51 -12.58 -31.42
N VAL A 396 3.04 -13.56 -30.68
CA VAL A 396 4.29 -13.38 -29.92
C VAL A 396 5.48 -14.09 -30.57
N GLY A 397 5.25 -14.87 -31.63
CA GLY A 397 6.26 -15.58 -32.40
C GLY A 397 6.94 -16.66 -31.55
N PHE A 398 6.83 -17.92 -31.98
CA PHE A 398 7.41 -19.06 -31.27
C PHE A 398 8.94 -19.06 -31.36
N LEU A 399 9.58 -18.38 -30.41
CA LEU A 399 11.04 -18.35 -30.29
C LEU A 399 11.49 -19.48 -29.33
N PRO A 400 12.50 -20.29 -29.71
CA PRO A 400 13.03 -21.39 -28.89
C PRO A 400 13.38 -20.99 -27.45
N ASP A 401 13.92 -19.78 -27.25
CA ASP A 401 14.27 -19.26 -25.91
C ASP A 401 13.05 -19.18 -24.97
N LYS A 402 11.87 -18.82 -25.49
CA LYS A 402 10.64 -18.71 -24.70
C LYS A 402 10.12 -20.08 -24.27
N GLN A 403 10.20 -21.05 -25.18
CA GLN A 403 9.85 -22.44 -24.90
C GLN A 403 10.79 -23.04 -23.85
N SER A 404 12.10 -22.75 -23.92
CA SER A 404 13.06 -23.17 -22.91
C SER A 404 12.71 -22.60 -21.54
N ALA A 405 12.49 -21.29 -21.43
CA ALA A 405 12.18 -20.65 -20.15
C ALA A 405 10.85 -21.17 -19.53
N LEU A 406 9.82 -21.43 -20.34
CA LEU A 406 8.58 -22.05 -19.87
C LEU A 406 8.82 -23.50 -19.40
N LEU A 407 9.62 -24.28 -20.14
CA LEU A 407 9.99 -25.63 -19.73
C LEU A 407 10.80 -25.62 -18.42
N ASP A 408 11.78 -24.73 -18.30
CA ASP A 408 12.60 -24.54 -17.10
C ASP A 408 11.73 -24.16 -15.90
N PHE A 409 10.76 -23.27 -16.09
CA PHE A 409 9.78 -22.91 -15.06
C PHE A 409 8.97 -24.13 -14.60
N MET A 410 8.49 -24.96 -15.55
CA MET A 410 7.73 -26.17 -15.22
C MET A 410 8.58 -27.24 -14.53
N ILE A 411 9.84 -27.41 -14.92
CA ILE A 411 10.79 -28.30 -14.25
C ILE A 411 11.05 -27.83 -12.82
N ALA A 412 11.36 -26.54 -12.66
CA ALA A 412 11.59 -25.92 -11.35
C ALA A 412 10.37 -26.08 -10.45
N PHE A 413 9.17 -25.93 -11.02
CA PHE A 413 7.91 -26.16 -10.32
C PHE A 413 7.73 -27.60 -9.85
N LYS A 414 7.88 -28.58 -10.75
CA LYS A 414 7.74 -30.00 -10.36
C LYS A 414 8.76 -30.41 -9.31
N ARG A 415 9.98 -29.87 -9.39
CA ARG A 415 11.01 -30.06 -8.36
C ARG A 415 10.55 -29.47 -7.03
N HIS A 416 10.07 -28.23 -7.03
CA HIS A 416 9.55 -27.59 -5.84
C HIS A 416 8.41 -28.38 -5.21
N MET A 417 7.41 -28.79 -6.00
CA MET A 417 6.30 -29.63 -5.53
C MET A 417 6.81 -30.90 -4.87
N ARG A 418 7.73 -31.63 -5.52
CA ARG A 418 8.32 -32.86 -4.98
C ARG A 418 9.04 -32.60 -3.66
N ASP A 419 9.82 -31.53 -3.57
CA ASP A 419 10.54 -31.16 -2.36
C ASP A 419 9.58 -30.77 -1.23
N GLN A 420 8.48 -30.08 -1.54
CA GLN A 420 7.42 -29.78 -0.57
C GLN A 420 6.71 -31.05 -0.12
N TYR A 421 6.27 -31.93 -1.04
CA TYR A 421 5.65 -33.22 -0.69
C TYR A 421 6.57 -34.12 0.15
N GLY A 422 7.89 -34.11 -0.11
CA GLY A 422 8.87 -34.79 0.75
C GLY A 422 8.95 -34.20 2.17
N ARG A 423 8.74 -32.88 2.31
CA ARG A 423 8.67 -32.19 3.61
C ARG A 423 7.32 -32.40 4.31
N ILE A 424 6.22 -32.59 3.58
CA ILE A 424 4.89 -32.93 4.12
C ILE A 424 4.95 -34.18 5.00
N GLN A 425 5.80 -35.16 4.65
CA GLN A 425 5.97 -36.39 5.44
C GLN A 425 6.71 -36.17 6.77
N SER A 426 7.42 -35.04 6.95
CA SER A 426 8.25 -34.77 8.15
C SER A 426 7.73 -33.63 9.04
N LEU A 427 6.81 -32.79 8.55
CA LEU A 427 6.35 -31.57 9.24
C LEU A 427 4.82 -31.56 9.45
N THR A 428 4.28 -32.56 10.15
CA THR A 428 2.87 -32.54 10.58
C THR A 428 2.65 -31.54 11.72
N GLY A 429 1.93 -30.43 11.49
CA GLY A 429 1.29 -29.66 12.57
C GLY A 429 1.58 -28.15 12.74
N LYS A 430 2.24 -27.46 11.78
CA LYS A 430 2.44 -25.99 11.88
C LYS A 430 1.52 -25.21 10.91
N CYS A 431 0.96 -24.07 11.32
CA CYS A 431 0.09 -23.25 10.46
C CYS A 431 0.80 -22.72 9.19
N ASP A 432 2.10 -22.41 9.27
CA ASP A 432 2.87 -21.91 8.13
C ASP A 432 2.93 -22.93 6.98
N PHE A 433 2.90 -24.22 7.32
CA PHE A 433 2.92 -25.33 6.37
C PHE A 433 1.63 -25.40 5.52
N LEU A 434 0.46 -25.12 6.09
CA LEU A 434 -0.80 -25.09 5.34
C LEU A 434 -0.77 -24.04 4.23
N HIS A 435 -0.14 -22.90 4.47
CA HIS A 435 -0.04 -21.83 3.47
C HIS A 435 0.86 -22.24 2.29
N SER A 436 2.01 -22.86 2.57
CA SER A 436 2.89 -23.38 1.52
C SER A 436 2.24 -24.52 0.72
N LEU A 437 1.49 -25.40 1.39
CA LEU A 437 0.74 -26.47 0.74
C LEU A 437 -0.40 -25.94 -0.14
N LYS A 438 -1.16 -24.96 0.35
CA LYS A 438 -2.24 -24.31 -0.43
C LYS A 438 -1.69 -23.66 -1.70
N ALA A 439 -0.58 -22.93 -1.59
CA ALA A 439 0.09 -22.33 -2.74
C ALA A 439 0.52 -23.40 -3.76
N SER A 440 1.13 -24.48 -3.27
CA SER A 440 1.56 -25.63 -4.08
C SER A 440 0.41 -26.26 -4.88
N VAL A 441 -0.69 -26.61 -4.23
CA VAL A 441 -1.89 -27.18 -4.89
C VAL A 441 -2.49 -26.20 -5.90
N SER A 442 -2.54 -24.91 -5.56
CA SER A 442 -3.04 -23.88 -6.46
C SER A 442 -2.20 -23.79 -7.74
N CYS A 443 -0.87 -23.82 -7.62
CA CYS A 443 0.01 -23.78 -8.78
C CYS A 443 -0.10 -25.02 -9.66
N ASP A 444 -0.24 -26.21 -9.07
CA ASP A 444 -0.42 -27.44 -9.85
C ASP A 444 -1.69 -27.37 -10.72
N LYS A 445 -2.80 -26.90 -10.14
CA LYS A 445 -4.05 -26.66 -10.89
C LYS A 445 -3.85 -25.66 -12.05
N SER A 446 -3.12 -24.56 -11.83
CA SER A 446 -2.80 -23.62 -12.92
C SER A 446 -2.04 -24.30 -14.05
N ILE A 447 -1.02 -25.09 -13.73
CA ILE A 447 -0.20 -25.80 -14.72
C ILE A 447 -1.04 -26.82 -15.47
N THR A 448 -1.87 -27.60 -14.77
CA THR A 448 -2.76 -28.57 -15.39
C THR A 448 -3.71 -27.91 -16.40
N VAL A 449 -4.32 -26.77 -16.06
CA VAL A 449 -5.19 -26.01 -16.98
C VAL A 449 -4.41 -25.48 -18.18
N PHE A 450 -3.22 -24.93 -17.96
CA PHE A 450 -2.32 -24.48 -19.03
C PHE A 450 -2.00 -25.62 -20.00
N CYS A 451 -1.62 -26.79 -19.48
CA CYS A 451 -1.24 -27.95 -20.30
C CYS A 451 -2.38 -28.45 -21.18
N ARG A 452 -3.61 -28.47 -20.65
CA ARG A 452 -4.80 -28.92 -21.38
C ARG A 452 -5.27 -27.91 -22.42
N SER A 453 -5.18 -26.61 -22.11
CA SER A 453 -5.92 -25.59 -22.86
C SER A 453 -5.03 -24.67 -23.71
N VAL A 454 -3.75 -24.55 -23.38
CA VAL A 454 -2.85 -23.54 -23.95
C VAL A 454 -1.52 -24.11 -24.43
N ALA A 455 -0.95 -25.10 -23.73
CA ALA A 455 0.42 -25.58 -23.99
C ALA A 455 0.64 -26.15 -25.39
N GLN A 456 -0.37 -26.75 -26.01
CA GLN A 456 -0.31 -27.28 -27.38
C GLN A 456 0.04 -26.20 -28.42
N HIS A 457 -0.28 -24.94 -28.12
CA HIS A 457 0.10 -23.82 -28.96
C HIS A 457 1.57 -23.46 -28.79
N TYR A 458 2.11 -23.54 -27.57
CA TYR A 458 3.51 -23.19 -27.27
C TYR A 458 4.51 -24.29 -27.62
N PHE A 459 4.12 -25.55 -27.47
CA PHE A 459 4.98 -26.72 -27.64
C PHE A 459 4.36 -27.64 -28.69
N PRO A 460 5.01 -27.79 -29.86
CA PRO A 460 4.50 -28.70 -30.88
C PRO A 460 4.52 -30.16 -30.36
N PRO A 461 3.65 -31.04 -30.91
CA PRO A 461 3.47 -32.41 -30.39
C PRO A 461 4.74 -33.28 -30.41
N ASP A 462 5.74 -32.91 -31.19
CA ASP A 462 7.04 -33.56 -31.36
C ASP A 462 8.08 -33.17 -30.29
N ARG A 463 7.85 -32.12 -29.50
CA ARG A 463 8.67 -31.76 -28.32
C ARG A 463 8.42 -32.71 -27.15
N GLN A 464 8.89 -33.95 -27.29
CA GLN A 464 8.73 -35.00 -26.28
C GLN A 464 9.40 -34.65 -24.95
N ASP A 465 10.48 -33.85 -24.97
CA ASP A 465 11.12 -33.30 -23.77
C ASP A 465 10.13 -32.58 -22.85
N PHE A 466 9.25 -31.76 -23.44
CA PHE A 466 8.20 -31.06 -22.71
C PHE A 466 7.13 -32.03 -22.20
N TRP A 467 6.54 -32.85 -23.09
CA TRP A 467 5.44 -33.74 -22.72
C TRP A 467 5.85 -34.83 -21.71
N ASN A 468 7.13 -35.23 -21.71
CA ASN A 468 7.71 -36.12 -20.71
C ASN A 468 7.86 -35.45 -19.34
N VAL A 469 8.27 -34.17 -19.31
CA VAL A 469 8.38 -33.40 -18.06
C VAL A 469 7.01 -33.14 -17.47
N VAL A 470 6.04 -32.73 -18.29
CA VAL A 470 4.70 -32.33 -17.86
C VAL A 470 3.82 -33.54 -17.52
N GLY A 471 4.13 -34.71 -18.07
CA GLY A 471 3.22 -35.85 -18.05
C GLY A 471 2.10 -35.58 -19.06
N THR A 472 1.82 -36.57 -19.90
CA THR A 472 0.70 -36.50 -20.82
C THR A 472 -0.59 -36.33 -20.01
N ALA A 473 -1.19 -35.14 -20.04
CA ALA A 473 -2.57 -34.90 -19.62
C ALA A 473 -3.57 -35.53 -20.61
N VAL A 474 -3.29 -36.76 -21.06
CA VAL A 474 -4.06 -37.48 -22.06
C VAL A 474 -5.13 -38.36 -21.42
N ASP A 475 -4.98 -38.70 -20.13
CA ASP A 475 -6.04 -39.43 -19.43
C ASP A 475 -6.93 -38.43 -18.68
N GLY A 476 -8.12 -38.21 -19.23
CA GLY A 476 -9.21 -37.47 -18.63
C GLY A 476 -9.80 -38.11 -17.36
N SER A 477 -9.00 -38.81 -16.56
CA SER A 477 -9.45 -39.29 -15.26
C SER A 477 -9.39 -38.14 -14.25
N GLU A 478 -10.55 -37.74 -13.76
CA GLU A 478 -10.73 -36.87 -12.59
C GLU A 478 -9.89 -37.35 -11.37
N GLU A 479 -9.48 -38.61 -11.33
CA GLU A 479 -8.72 -39.26 -10.25
C GLU A 479 -7.41 -38.57 -9.84
N GLY A 480 -6.71 -37.89 -10.75
CA GLY A 480 -5.45 -37.20 -10.43
C GLY A 480 -5.64 -35.95 -9.56
N SER A 481 -6.63 -35.10 -9.88
CA SER A 481 -6.94 -33.94 -9.04
C SER A 481 -7.62 -34.35 -7.72
N TYR A 482 -8.32 -35.50 -7.73
CA TYR A 482 -8.91 -36.09 -6.53
C TYR A 482 -7.86 -36.55 -5.50
N GLN A 483 -6.68 -37.02 -5.92
CA GLN A 483 -5.62 -37.43 -4.97
C GLN A 483 -4.97 -36.23 -4.26
N GLU A 484 -4.76 -35.12 -4.96
CA GLU A 484 -4.11 -33.93 -4.40
C GLU A 484 -5.04 -33.14 -3.49
N ASP A 485 -6.30 -32.98 -3.89
CA ASP A 485 -7.34 -32.42 -3.03
C ASP A 485 -7.52 -33.30 -1.78
N ARG A 486 -7.47 -34.63 -1.93
CA ARG A 486 -7.51 -35.58 -0.80
C ARG A 486 -6.33 -35.42 0.17
N ILE A 487 -5.10 -35.28 -0.32
CA ILE A 487 -3.92 -35.06 0.55
C ILE A 487 -4.08 -33.74 1.34
N PHE A 488 -4.53 -32.66 0.67
CA PHE A 488 -4.81 -31.39 1.34
C PHE A 488 -5.90 -31.53 2.42
N TYR A 489 -6.99 -32.24 2.12
CA TYR A 489 -8.07 -32.51 3.09
C TYR A 489 -7.62 -33.40 4.24
N GLU A 490 -6.79 -34.41 4.01
CA GLU A 490 -6.23 -35.26 5.06
C GLU A 490 -5.30 -34.45 5.99
N CYS A 491 -4.45 -33.57 5.44
CA CYS A 491 -3.62 -32.65 6.24
C CYS A 491 -4.46 -31.65 7.06
N LEU A 492 -5.52 -31.07 6.47
CA LEU A 492 -6.45 -30.16 7.15
C LEU A 492 -7.19 -30.85 8.29
N LYS A 493 -7.68 -32.06 8.04
CA LYS A 493 -8.39 -32.88 9.04
C LYS A 493 -7.48 -33.24 10.20
N GLU A 494 -6.24 -33.63 9.91
CA GLU A 494 -5.24 -33.96 10.93
C GLU A 494 -4.88 -32.74 11.81
N LEU A 495 -4.77 -31.55 11.21
CA LEU A 495 -4.58 -30.28 11.94
C LEU A 495 -5.77 -29.92 12.82
N GLN A 496 -7.01 -30.10 12.34
CA GLN A 496 -8.22 -29.89 13.14
C GLN A 496 -8.29 -30.81 14.36
N THR A 497 -7.88 -32.07 14.23
CA THR A 497 -7.82 -33.02 15.37
C THR A 497 -6.73 -32.73 16.38
N ARG A 498 -5.66 -31.99 16.02
CA ARG A 498 -4.56 -31.64 16.93
C ARG A 498 -4.71 -30.27 17.61
N LEU A 499 -5.63 -29.44 17.10
CA LEU A 499 -5.96 -28.12 17.66
C LEU A 499 -7.20 -28.14 18.59
N GLN A 500 -7.85 -29.30 18.73
CA GLN A 500 -8.78 -29.64 19.81
C GLN A 500 -8.02 -30.31 20.94
#